data_AF-A0A1R3UIQ7-F1
#
_entry.id   AF-A0A1R3UIQ7-F1
#
_cell.length_a   1.000
_cell.length_b   1.000
_cell.length_c   1.000
_cell.angle_alpha   90.00
_cell.angle_beta   90.00
_cell.angle_gamma   90.00
#
_symmetry.space_group_name_H-M   'P 1'
#
loop_
_entity.id
_entity.type
_entity.pdbx_description
1 polymer ?
#
loop_
_entity_poly.entity_id
_entity_poly.type
_entity_poly.pdbx_seq_one_letter_code
_entity_poly.pdbx_strand_id
1 'polypeptide(L)'
;MLMHESGEYIEYDPVFMNAEKNTPQGAGSLISYLKRYSLSAIFGITSDQDDDGNEASGKNNNPKQQTRTQWASSETIGILRKEIVNFTNLIKGTDKEAPQNIVEQKFEINNYKLTEKQAAEAIQKIRNNAKTITGGND
;
A
#
# COMPACT_ATOMS: atom_id res chain seq x y z
N MET A 1 34.31 22.19 -6.19
CA MET A 1 35.66 22.73 -6.41
C MET A 1 36.69 21.75 -5.89
N LEU A 2 37.71 21.47 -6.68
CA LEU A 2 38.89 20.69 -6.32
C LEU A 2 40.10 21.60 -6.45
N MET A 3 40.90 21.72 -5.39
CA MET A 3 42.02 22.66 -5.31
C MET A 3 43.33 21.89 -5.16
N HIS A 4 44.30 22.24 -5.98
CA HIS A 4 45.67 21.72 -5.92
C HIS A 4 46.52 22.55 -4.95
N GLU A 5 47.61 21.98 -4.43
CA GLU A 5 48.52 22.70 -3.52
C GLU A 5 49.17 23.94 -4.15
N SER A 6 49.25 23.99 -5.50
CA SER A 6 49.72 25.16 -6.25
C SER A 6 48.76 26.36 -6.20
N GLY A 7 47.52 26.16 -5.76
CA GLY A 7 46.44 27.15 -5.80
C GLY A 7 45.60 27.11 -7.08
N GLU A 8 45.96 26.27 -8.06
CA GLU A 8 45.10 25.99 -9.20
C GLU A 8 43.87 25.18 -8.76
N TYR A 9 42.74 25.41 -9.41
CA TYR A 9 41.49 24.73 -9.06
C TYR A 9 40.70 24.32 -10.28
N ILE A 10 39.91 23.27 -10.11
CA ILE A 10 38.87 22.85 -11.04
C ILE A 10 37.52 23.04 -10.35
N GLU A 11 36.67 23.85 -10.97
CA GLU A 11 35.30 24.06 -10.53
C GLU A 11 34.34 23.17 -11.31
N TYR A 12 33.30 22.70 -10.63
CA TYR A 12 32.30 21.80 -11.17
C TYR A 12 30.93 22.33 -10.80
N ASP A 13 29.95 22.07 -11.65
CA ASP A 13 28.58 22.47 -11.40
C ASP A 13 28.03 21.83 -10.11
N PRO A 14 27.21 22.57 -9.35
CA PRO A 14 26.57 22.05 -8.16
C PRO A 14 25.60 20.91 -8.51
N VAL A 15 25.58 19.88 -7.65
CA VAL A 15 24.62 18.77 -7.75
C VAL A 15 23.42 19.07 -6.87
N PHE A 16 22.23 18.92 -7.44
CA PHE A 16 20.96 19.19 -6.76
C PHE A 16 20.20 17.90 -6.48
N MET A 17 19.60 17.81 -5.29
CA MET A 17 18.72 16.71 -4.91
C MET A 17 17.75 17.17 -3.82
N ASN A 18 16.52 16.64 -3.84
CA ASN A 18 15.53 16.93 -2.80
C ASN A 18 15.68 15.96 -1.63
N ALA A 19 15.60 16.47 -0.40
CA ALA A 19 15.53 15.63 0.79
C ALA A 19 14.20 14.87 0.82
N GLU A 20 14.24 13.59 1.22
CA GLU A 20 13.02 12.78 1.37
C GLU A 20 12.07 13.35 2.45
N LYS A 21 12.64 13.95 3.50
CA LYS A 21 11.93 14.61 4.59
C LYS A 21 12.63 15.90 4.97
N ASN A 22 11.86 16.95 5.22
CA ASN A 22 12.36 18.25 5.67
C ASN A 22 12.64 18.25 7.18
N THR A 23 13.58 17.39 7.61
CA THR A 23 14.06 17.28 8.99
C THR A 23 15.57 17.47 9.03
N PRO A 24 16.15 17.89 10.17
CA PRO A 24 17.60 18.03 10.30
C PRO A 24 18.38 16.75 9.94
N GLN A 25 17.84 15.58 10.30
CA GLN A 25 18.44 14.28 9.98
C GLN A 25 18.36 13.96 8.48
N GLY A 26 17.24 14.31 7.83
CA GLY A 26 17.07 14.16 6.38
C GLY A 26 18.05 15.04 5.60
N ALA A 27 18.24 16.29 6.03
CA ALA A 27 19.23 17.20 5.46
C ALA A 27 20.67 16.68 5.64
N GLY A 28 21.04 16.21 6.84
CA GLY A 28 22.37 15.65 7.09
C GLY A 28 22.66 14.42 6.22
N SER A 29 21.67 13.56 6.03
CA SER A 29 21.78 12.37 5.17
C SER A 29 21.94 12.75 3.70
N LEU A 30 21.15 13.72 3.23
CA LEU A 30 21.23 14.26 1.87
C LEU A 30 22.60 14.87 1.57
N ILE A 31 23.13 15.69 2.49
CA ILE A 31 24.45 16.31 2.34
C ILE A 31 25.54 15.25 2.23
N SER A 32 25.45 14.18 3.03
CA SER A 32 26.42 13.08 3.02
C SER A 32 26.38 12.33 1.68
N TYR A 33 25.19 12.10 1.14
CA TYR A 33 24.99 11.53 -0.19
C TYR A 33 25.59 12.42 -1.27
N LEU A 34 25.19 13.69 -1.33
CA LEU A 34 25.66 14.63 -2.36
C LEU A 34 27.18 14.76 -2.36
N LYS A 35 27.83 14.86 -1.19
CA LYS A 35 29.30 14.90 -1.10
C LYS A 35 29.95 13.65 -1.70
N ARG A 36 29.41 12.46 -1.41
CA ARG A 36 29.93 11.19 -1.93
C ARG A 36 29.88 11.16 -3.45
N TYR A 37 28.71 11.44 -4.03
CA TYR A 37 28.52 11.35 -5.48
C TYR A 37 29.18 12.50 -6.24
N SER A 38 29.20 13.72 -5.71
CA SER A 38 29.95 14.82 -6.32
C SER A 38 31.44 14.52 -6.40
N LEU A 39 32.03 13.94 -5.34
CA LEU A 39 33.45 13.59 -5.34
C LEU A 39 33.76 12.43 -6.29
N SER A 40 32.93 11.39 -6.28
CA SER A 40 33.02 10.26 -7.22
C SER A 40 32.95 10.73 -8.68
N ALA A 41 32.03 11.63 -9.01
CA ALA A 41 31.89 12.19 -10.36
C ALA A 41 33.13 13.00 -10.78
N ILE A 42 33.69 13.82 -9.89
CA ILE A 42 34.89 14.63 -10.14
C ILE A 42 36.10 13.76 -10.50
N PHE A 43 36.26 12.62 -9.83
CA PHE A 43 37.40 11.72 -10.03
C PHE A 43 37.12 10.59 -11.04
N GLY A 44 35.93 10.56 -11.66
CA GLY A 44 35.53 9.48 -12.57
C GLY A 44 35.49 8.10 -11.90
N ILE A 45 35.35 8.06 -10.57
CA ILE A 45 35.27 6.82 -9.80
C ILE A 45 33.80 6.42 -9.75
N THR A 46 33.37 5.56 -10.66
CA THR A 46 32.09 4.88 -10.52
C THR A 46 32.22 3.78 -9.47
N SER A 47 31.44 3.88 -8.39
CA SER A 47 31.38 2.85 -7.36
C SER A 47 30.22 1.87 -7.59
N ASP A 48 29.42 2.12 -8.63
CA ASP A 48 28.26 1.33 -8.97
C ASP A 48 28.63 0.43 -10.15
N GLN A 49 28.48 -0.88 -9.95
CA GLN A 49 28.31 -1.80 -11.06
C GLN A 49 27.11 -1.25 -11.85
N ASP A 50 27.37 -0.81 -13.07
CA ASP A 50 26.43 -0.18 -14.00
C ASP A 50 25.33 -1.21 -14.33
N ASP A 51 24.34 -1.37 -13.45
CA ASP A 51 23.19 -2.25 -13.65
C ASP A 51 22.16 -1.55 -14.56
N ASP A 52 22.66 -1.25 -15.76
CA ASP A 52 21.91 -0.71 -16.89
C ASP A 52 20.93 -1.77 -17.39
N GLY A 53 19.74 -1.79 -16.78
CA GLY A 53 18.56 -2.25 -17.48
C GLY A 53 17.70 -3.27 -16.74
N ASN A 54 17.15 -2.93 -15.56
CA ASN A 54 15.71 -3.15 -15.32
C ASN A 54 15.15 -2.54 -14.03
N GLU A 55 15.95 -2.02 -13.09
CA GLU A 55 15.42 -1.67 -11.76
C GLU A 55 14.99 -0.19 -11.55
N ALA A 56 15.12 0.68 -12.55
CA ALA A 56 14.72 2.09 -12.44
C ALA A 56 13.20 2.36 -12.64
N SER A 57 12.37 1.33 -12.77
CA SER A 57 10.90 1.47 -12.77
C SER A 57 10.22 0.30 -12.07
N GLY A 58 10.41 0.15 -10.76
CA GLY A 58 9.70 -0.91 -10.06
C GLY A 58 9.98 -1.07 -8.58
N LYS A 59 9.59 -0.09 -7.77
CA LYS A 59 8.93 -0.24 -6.46
C LYS A 59 9.23 0.98 -5.60
N ASN A 60 8.23 1.85 -5.49
CA ASN A 60 8.10 2.78 -4.38
C ASN A 60 7.96 1.98 -3.08
N ASN A 61 9.08 1.50 -2.52
CA ASN A 61 9.14 1.00 -1.15
C ASN A 61 9.24 2.18 -0.19
N ASN A 62 8.17 2.98 -0.17
CA ASN A 62 7.93 3.93 0.89
C ASN A 62 6.99 3.23 1.87
N PRO A 63 7.40 2.81 3.08
CA PRO A 63 6.46 2.51 4.15
C PRO A 63 5.95 3.84 4.72
N LYS A 64 5.44 4.72 3.85
CA LYS A 64 4.38 5.61 4.30
C LYS A 64 3.23 4.66 4.58
N GLN A 65 2.89 4.50 5.85
CA GLN A 65 1.55 4.19 6.33
C GLN A 65 0.58 5.27 5.78
N GLN A 66 0.47 5.38 4.46
CA GLN A 66 -0.81 5.64 3.85
C GLN A 66 -1.55 4.34 4.09
N THR A 67 -2.46 4.33 5.05
CA THR A 67 -3.69 3.56 4.93
C THR A 67 -4.36 3.99 3.63
N ARG A 68 -3.80 3.57 2.48
CA ARG A 68 -4.52 3.54 1.24
C ARG A 68 -5.64 2.58 1.55
N THR A 69 -6.82 3.14 1.68
CA THR A 69 -8.07 2.42 1.71
C THR A 69 -8.07 1.49 0.50
N GLN A 70 -7.59 0.26 0.69
CA GLN A 70 -7.48 -0.72 -0.37
C GLN A 70 -8.91 -1.20 -0.63
N TRP A 71 -9.42 -0.91 -1.83
CA TRP A 71 -10.68 -1.49 -2.28
C TRP A 71 -10.58 -3.01 -2.23
N ALA A 72 -11.70 -3.64 -1.90
CA ALA A 72 -11.75 -5.09 -1.83
C ALA A 72 -11.37 -5.71 -3.17
N SER A 73 -10.57 -6.77 -3.13
CA SER A 73 -10.22 -7.52 -4.34
C SER A 73 -11.46 -8.14 -5.00
N SER A 74 -11.38 -8.44 -6.29
CA SER A 74 -12.46 -9.14 -7.01
C SER A 74 -12.76 -10.51 -6.38
N GLU A 75 -11.74 -11.17 -5.83
CA GLU A 75 -11.88 -12.43 -5.11
C GLU A 75 -12.68 -12.25 -3.81
N THR A 76 -12.30 -11.26 -2.98
CA THR A 76 -12.99 -10.94 -1.73
C THR A 76 -14.46 -10.57 -1.97
N ILE A 77 -14.73 -9.76 -2.99
CA ILE A 77 -16.10 -9.44 -3.41
C ILE A 77 -16.84 -10.70 -3.91
N GLY A 78 -16.17 -11.60 -4.62
CA GLY A 78 -16.72 -12.88 -5.06
C GLY A 78 -17.12 -13.77 -3.88
N ILE A 79 -16.28 -13.84 -2.83
CA ILE A 79 -16.58 -14.57 -1.61
C ILE A 79 -17.78 -13.93 -0.89
N LEU A 80 -17.77 -12.61 -0.74
CA LEU A 80 -18.87 -11.88 -0.09
C LEU A 80 -20.22 -12.14 -0.78
N ARG A 81 -20.26 -12.11 -2.12
CA ARG A 81 -21.46 -12.44 -2.90
C ARG A 81 -21.98 -13.85 -2.61
N LYS A 82 -21.08 -14.83 -2.58
CA LYS A 82 -21.45 -16.23 -2.28
C LYS A 82 -22.02 -16.36 -0.87
N GLU A 83 -21.40 -15.71 0.12
CA GLU A 83 -21.87 -15.74 1.51
C GLU A 83 -23.26 -15.10 1.68
N ILE A 84 -23.54 -14.00 1.00
CA ILE A 84 -24.88 -13.38 1.01
C ILE A 84 -25.92 -14.34 0.46
N VAL A 85 -25.65 -14.96 -0.71
CA VAL A 85 -26.59 -15.90 -1.33
C VAL A 85 -26.83 -17.11 -0.41
N ASN A 86 -25.78 -17.66 0.18
CA ASN A 86 -25.88 -18.76 1.13
C ASN A 86 -26.71 -18.36 2.36
N PHE A 87 -26.48 -17.17 2.90
CA PHE A 87 -27.22 -16.64 4.03
C PHE A 87 -28.69 -16.39 3.70
N THR A 88 -29.00 -15.82 2.54
CA THR A 88 -30.37 -15.62 2.05
C THR A 88 -31.10 -16.96 1.90
N ASN A 89 -30.42 -18.00 1.38
CA ASN A 89 -30.99 -19.34 1.31
C ASN A 89 -31.21 -19.98 2.68
N LEU A 90 -30.34 -19.69 3.66
CA LEU A 90 -30.45 -20.20 5.03
C LEU A 90 -31.64 -19.61 5.79
N ILE A 91 -31.92 -18.31 5.61
CA ILE A 91 -33.05 -17.65 6.28
C ILE A 91 -34.39 -17.87 5.56
N LYS A 92 -34.37 -18.39 4.33
CA LYS A 92 -35.57 -18.64 3.53
C LYS A 92 -36.45 -19.68 4.21
N GLY A 93 -37.71 -19.34 4.48
CA GLY A 93 -38.63 -20.19 5.24
C GLY A 93 -38.49 -20.10 6.77
N THR A 94 -37.71 -19.15 7.29
CA THR A 94 -37.68 -18.79 8.72
C THR A 94 -38.43 -17.48 8.96
N ASP A 95 -38.76 -17.15 10.22
CA ASP A 95 -39.35 -15.84 10.58
C ASP A 95 -38.47 -14.63 10.24
N LYS A 96 -37.21 -14.88 9.85
CA LYS A 96 -36.22 -13.87 9.46
C LYS A 96 -36.01 -13.82 7.95
N GLU A 97 -36.88 -14.43 7.16
CA GLU A 97 -36.81 -14.39 5.70
C GLU A 97 -36.77 -12.95 5.19
N ALA A 98 -35.77 -12.66 4.36
CA ALA A 98 -35.60 -11.36 3.75
C ALA A 98 -35.02 -11.54 2.34
N PRO A 99 -35.47 -10.73 1.36
CA PRO A 99 -34.90 -10.75 0.02
C PRO A 99 -33.46 -10.23 0.04
N GLN A 100 -32.67 -10.61 -0.97
CA GLN A 100 -31.23 -10.35 -1.02
C GLN A 100 -30.86 -8.88 -0.82
N ASN A 101 -31.64 -7.95 -1.38
CA ASN A 101 -31.41 -6.51 -1.23
C ASN A 101 -31.51 -6.03 0.22
N ILE A 102 -32.41 -6.62 1.02
CA ILE A 102 -32.59 -6.28 2.43
C ILE A 102 -31.46 -6.89 3.27
N VAL A 103 -31.00 -8.09 2.90
CA VAL A 103 -29.81 -8.72 3.50
C VAL A 103 -28.56 -7.87 3.22
N GLU A 104 -28.37 -7.42 1.98
CA GLU A 104 -27.27 -6.53 1.59
C GLU A 104 -27.30 -5.22 2.39
N GLN A 105 -28.46 -4.58 2.54
CA GLN A 105 -28.61 -3.38 3.36
C GLN A 105 -28.29 -3.65 4.84
N LYS A 106 -28.76 -4.76 5.39
CA LYS A 106 -28.52 -5.15 6.79
C LYS A 106 -27.03 -5.32 7.11
N PHE A 107 -26.24 -5.77 6.14
CA PHE A 107 -24.80 -5.94 6.26
C PHE A 107 -24.00 -4.73 5.72
N GLU A 108 -24.66 -3.59 5.49
CA GLU A 108 -24.04 -2.33 5.06
C GLU A 108 -23.33 -2.42 3.70
N ILE A 109 -23.83 -3.29 2.81
CA ILE A 109 -23.24 -3.60 1.51
C ILE A 109 -23.81 -2.66 0.45
N ASN A 110 -23.08 -1.56 0.20
CA ASN A 110 -23.48 -0.57 -0.80
C ASN A 110 -22.82 -0.85 -2.15
N ASN A 111 -23.55 -1.53 -3.04
CA ASN A 111 -23.13 -1.83 -4.42
C ASN A 111 -21.73 -2.47 -4.53
N TYR A 112 -21.34 -3.27 -3.52
CA TYR A 112 -20.03 -3.92 -3.43
C TYR A 112 -18.82 -2.97 -3.53
N LYS A 113 -19.03 -1.66 -3.33
CA LYS A 113 -17.96 -0.66 -3.27
C LYS A 113 -17.42 -0.57 -1.83
N LEU A 114 -16.72 -1.61 -1.42
CA LEU A 114 -16.22 -1.78 -0.06
C LEU A 114 -14.70 -1.83 -0.07
N THR A 115 -14.10 -1.52 1.07
CA THR A 115 -12.68 -1.75 1.33
C THR A 115 -12.44 -3.21 1.69
N GLU A 116 -11.20 -3.69 1.54
CA GLU A 116 -10.84 -5.07 1.92
C GLU A 116 -11.23 -5.36 3.38
N LYS A 117 -10.98 -4.41 4.28
CA LYS A 117 -11.37 -4.50 5.69
C LYS A 117 -12.88 -4.58 5.88
N GLN A 118 -13.64 -3.69 5.23
CA GLN A 118 -15.10 -3.70 5.32
C GLN A 118 -15.71 -4.97 4.72
N ALA A 119 -15.18 -5.46 3.60
CA ALA A 119 -15.64 -6.70 2.99
C ALA A 119 -15.36 -7.91 3.90
N ALA A 120 -14.17 -7.99 4.49
CA ALA A 120 -13.85 -9.03 5.46
C ALA A 120 -14.74 -8.97 6.70
N GLU A 121 -14.97 -7.77 7.26
CA GLU A 121 -15.89 -7.57 8.40
C GLU A 121 -17.32 -7.98 8.05
N ALA A 122 -17.83 -7.62 6.87
CA ALA A 122 -19.15 -8.02 6.41
C ALA A 122 -19.27 -9.55 6.28
N ILE A 123 -18.26 -10.22 5.69
CA ILE A 123 -18.20 -11.69 5.61
C ILE A 123 -18.28 -12.31 7.00
N GLN A 124 -17.50 -11.80 7.97
CA GLN A 124 -17.51 -12.32 9.33
C GLN A 124 -18.85 -12.11 10.03
N LYS A 125 -19.47 -10.93 9.87
CA LYS A 125 -20.82 -10.65 10.40
C LYS A 125 -21.84 -11.65 9.83
N ILE A 126 -21.80 -11.91 8.51
CA ILE A 126 -22.71 -12.87 7.86
C ILE A 126 -22.51 -14.27 8.44
N ARG A 127 -21.26 -14.75 8.52
CA ARG A 127 -20.95 -16.08 9.06
C ARG A 127 -21.37 -16.25 10.51
N ASN A 128 -21.13 -15.24 11.35
CA ASN A 128 -21.54 -15.28 12.75
C ASN A 128 -23.07 -15.32 12.88
N ASN A 129 -23.79 -14.56 12.06
CA ASN A 129 -25.26 -14.63 12.02
C ASN A 129 -25.76 -15.99 11.48
N ALA A 130 -25.09 -16.57 10.48
CA ALA A 130 -25.43 -17.89 9.98
C ALA A 130 -25.31 -18.95 11.09
N LYS A 131 -24.22 -18.91 11.88
CA LYS A 131 -24.00 -19.83 13.01
C LYS A 131 -25.10 -19.74 14.09
N THR A 132 -25.58 -18.53 14.39
CA THR A 132 -26.66 -18.36 15.38
C THR A 132 -28.00 -18.90 14.89
N ILE A 133 -28.21 -18.93 13.56
CA ILE A 133 -29.41 -19.51 12.94
C ILE A 133 -29.31 -21.04 12.89
N THR A 134 -28.14 -21.60 12.59
CA THR A 134 -27.93 -23.06 12.53
C THR A 134 -27.74 -23.73 13.89
N GLY A 135 -27.79 -22.98 15.00
CA GLY A 135 -27.67 -23.54 16.35
C GLY A 135 -26.28 -24.09 16.69
N GLY A 136 -25.20 -23.43 16.23
CA GLY A 136 -23.84 -23.81 16.60
C GLY A 136 -23.51 -23.38 18.02
N ASN A 137 -23.81 -24.25 18.99
CA ASN A 137 -23.29 -24.21 20.35
C ASN A 137 -21.86 -24.78 20.30
N ASP A 138 -20.84 -24.00 20.66
CA ASP A 138 -19.52 -24.55 21.01
C ASP A 138 -19.64 -25.38 22.30
#